data_AF-A0A7W0UNN5-F1
#
_entry.id   AF-A0A7W0UNN5-F1
#
_cell.length_a   1.000
_cell.length_b   1.000
_cell.length_c   1.000
_cell.angle_alpha   90.00
_cell.angle_beta   90.00
_cell.angle_gamma   90.00
#
_symmetry.space_group_name_H-M   'P 1'
#
loop_
_entity.id
_entity.type
_entity.pdbx_description
1 polymer ?
#
loop_
_entity_poly.entity_id
_entity_poly.type
_entity_poly.pdbx_seq_one_letter_code
_entity_poly.pdbx_strand_id
1 'polypeptide(L)' 'MAYRVRPCRSLEELGSALGAIGHYFGWVPSEEEVERFSKALPVERMHATFDGKKIVGGAGVFPFEMTVPG' A
#
# COMPACT_ATOMS: atom_id res chain seq x y z
N MET A 1 -14.77 -18.00 5.29
CA MET A 1 -13.56 -17.22 4.94
C MET A 1 -13.82 -15.79 5.37
N ALA A 2 -12.92 -15.17 6.14
CA ALA A 2 -13.10 -13.80 6.63
C ALA A 2 -11.88 -12.97 6.21
N TYR A 3 -12.11 -12.00 5.33
CA TYR A 3 -11.08 -11.03 4.97
C TYR A 3 -10.87 -10.06 6.14
N ARG A 4 -9.61 -9.76 6.46
CA ARG A 4 -9.26 -8.71 7.43
C ARG A 4 -8.64 -7.54 6.68
N VAL A 5 -9.07 -6.33 7.01
CA VAL A 5 -8.48 -5.11 6.48
C VAL A 5 -7.81 -4.36 7.62
N ARG A 6 -6.56 -3.93 7.41
CA ARG A 6 -5.81 -3.14 8.40
C ARG A 6 -4.69 -2.33 7.74
N PRO A 7 -4.13 -1.32 8.42
CA PRO A 7 -2.88 -0.70 8.02
C PRO A 7 -1.75 -1.71 7.88
N CYS A 8 -0.88 -1.51 6.91
CA CYS A 8 0.42 -2.17 6.82
C CYS A 8 1.29 -1.77 8.02
N ARG A 9 2.27 -2.61 8.34
CA ARG A 9 3.16 -2.44 9.50
C ARG A 9 4.65 -2.55 9.17
N SER A 10 4.98 -2.91 7.93
CA SER A 10 6.35 -3.04 7.46
C SER A 10 6.46 -2.68 5.98
N LEU A 11 7.68 -2.46 5.50
CA LEU A 11 7.96 -2.29 4.07
C LEU A 11 7.60 -3.55 3.27
N GLU A 12 7.76 -4.74 3.86
CA GLU A 12 7.35 -6.01 3.24
C GLU A 12 5.84 -6.05 2.95
N GLU A 13 5.01 -5.63 3.92
CA GLU A 13 3.57 -5.55 3.74
C GLU A 13 3.17 -4.43 2.77
N LEU A 14 3.88 -3.29 2.81
CA LEU A 14 3.69 -2.22 1.83
C LEU A 14 4.00 -2.71 0.42
N GLY A 15 5.12 -3.41 0.22
CA GLY A 15 5.50 -3.98 -1.08
C GLY A 15 4.50 -5.02 -1.57
N SER A 16 4.02 -5.89 -0.68
CA SER A 16 2.98 -6.87 -1.01
C SER A 16 1.65 -6.21 -1.40
N ALA A 17 1.26 -5.15 -0.70
CA ALA A 17 0.05 -4.37 -1.02
C ALA A 17 0.20 -3.62 -2.34
N LEU A 18 1.35 -2.98 -2.58
CA LEU A 18 1.67 -2.32 -3.85
C LEU A 18 1.74 -3.33 -5.00
N GLY A 19 2.26 -4.54 -4.79
CA GLY A 19 2.26 -5.61 -5.79
C GLY A 19 0.86 -6.13 -6.11
N ALA A 20 -0.01 -6.24 -5.10
CA ALA A 20 -1.42 -6.60 -5.32
C ALA A 20 -2.17 -5.53 -6.15
N ILE A 21 -1.85 -4.25 -5.95
CA ILE A 21 -2.35 -3.15 -6.81
C ILE A 21 -1.71 -3.25 -8.20
N GLY A 22 -0.38 -3.29 -8.25
CA GLY A 22 0.44 -3.26 -9.46
C GLY A 22 0.15 -4.41 -10.41
N HIS A 23 -0.27 -5.58 -9.92
CA HIS A 23 -0.73 -6.70 -10.75
C HIS A 23 -1.78 -6.27 -11.79
N TYR A 24 -2.72 -5.40 -11.41
CA TYR A 24 -3.75 -4.88 -12.32
C TYR A 24 -3.21 -3.85 -13.33
N PHE A 25 -2.02 -3.31 -13.08
CA PHE A 25 -1.32 -2.34 -13.92
C PHE A 25 -0.09 -2.92 -14.64
N GLY A 26 0.13 -4.25 -14.56
CA GLY A 26 1.28 -4.91 -15.18
C GLY A 26 2.62 -4.59 -14.52
N TRP A 27 2.62 -4.18 -13.25
CA TRP A 27 3.80 -3.76 -12.49
C TRP A 27 3.99 -4.60 -11.23
N VAL A 28 5.24 -4.93 -10.93
CA VAL A 28 5.65 -5.52 -9.66
C VAL A 28 6.71 -4.60 -9.06
N PRO A 29 6.47 -4.01 -7.87
CA PRO A 29 7.41 -3.07 -7.27
C PRO A 29 8.71 -3.77 -6.87
N SER A 30 9.85 -3.16 -7.19
CA SER A 30 11.15 -3.55 -6.62
C SER A 30 11.29 -3.07 -5.17
N GLU A 31 12.25 -3.60 -4.41
CA GLU A 31 12.54 -3.15 -3.04
C GLU A 31 12.88 -1.65 -3.00
N GLU A 32 13.69 -1.17 -3.94
CA GLU A 32 14.02 0.26 -4.07
C GLU A 32 12.78 1.11 -4.33
N GLU A 33 11.85 0.63 -5.18
CA GLU A 33 10.60 1.33 -5.43
C GLU A 33 9.71 1.35 -4.19
N VAL A 34 9.63 0.28 -3.42
CA VAL A 34 8.89 0.23 -2.14
C VAL A 34 9.46 1.25 -1.15
N GLU A 35 10.78 1.31 -0.99
CA GLU A 35 11.44 2.31 -0.15
C GLU A 35 11.22 3.73 -0.65
N ARG A 36 11.18 3.94 -1.97
CA ARG A 36 10.85 5.25 -2.55
C ARG A 36 9.40 5.62 -2.26
N PHE A 37 8.46 4.70 -2.44
CA PHE A 37 7.05 4.91 -2.15
C PHE A 37 6.83 5.22 -0.67
N SER A 38 7.52 4.55 0.26
CA SER A 38 7.34 4.78 1.70
C SER A 38 7.72 6.19 2.16
N LYS A 39 8.54 6.90 1.38
CA LYS A 39 8.90 8.31 1.65
C LYS A 39 7.73 9.27 1.39
N ALA A 40 6.85 8.94 0.45
CA ALA A 40 5.68 9.75 0.09
C ALA A 40 4.36 9.20 0.67
N LEU A 41 4.27 7.89 0.86
CA LEU A 41 3.13 7.18 1.43
C LEU A 41 3.58 6.43 2.69
N PRO A 42 3.37 7.01 3.89
CA PRO A 42 3.69 6.32 5.14
C PRO A 42 3.00 4.95 5.22
N VAL A 43 3.70 3.96 5.78
CA VAL A 43 3.28 2.56 5.79
C VAL A 43 1.89 2.40 6.42
N GLU A 44 1.63 3.13 7.51
CA GLU A 44 0.37 3.13 8.23
C GLU A 44 -0.80 3.75 7.45
N ARG A 45 -0.53 4.47 6.35
CA ARG A 45 -1.55 5.01 5.44
C ARG A 45 -1.87 4.08 4.27
N MET A 46 -1.20 2.94 4.15
CA MET A 46 -1.58 1.84 3.26
C MET A 46 -2.42 0.83 4.06
N HIS A 47 -3.66 0.59 3.64
CA HIS A 47 -4.45 -0.54 4.13
C HIS A 47 -4.29 -1.73 3.21
N ALA A 48 -4.11 -2.92 3.77
CA ALA A 48 -4.05 -4.17 3.04
C ALA A 48 -5.21 -5.10 3.43
N THR A 49 -5.72 -5.82 2.44
CA THR A 49 -6.71 -6.89 2.63
C THR A 49 -5.98 -8.22 2.77
N PHE A 50 -6.26 -8.93 3.87
CA PHE A 50 -5.64 -10.21 4.20
C PHE A 50 -6.64 -11.35 4.03
N ASP A 51 -6.25 -12.35 3.24
CA ASP A 51 -6.84 -13.69 3.23
C ASP A 51 -5.90 -14.64 3.99
N GLY A 52 -6.22 -14.93 5.25
CA GLY A 52 -5.31 -15.63 6.16
C GLY A 52 -4.05 -14.81 6.44
N LYS A 53 -2.90 -15.27 5.90
CA LYS A 53 -1.60 -14.57 5.98
C LYS A 53 -1.24 -13.84 4.69
N LYS A 54 -1.99 -14.06 3.60
CA LYS A 54 -1.68 -13.52 2.28
C LYS A 54 -2.35 -12.15 2.10
N ILE A 55 -1.61 -11.18 1.58
CA ILE A 55 -2.16 -9.91 1.12
C ILE A 55 -2.73 -10.12 -0.29
N VAL A 56 -3.98 -9.70 -0.48
CA VAL A 56 -4.73 -9.87 -1.75
C VAL A 56 -5.20 -8.55 -2.35
N GLY A 57 -4.93 -7.43 -1.69
CA GLY A 57 -5.28 -6.10 -2.16
C GLY A 57 -4.71 -5.02 -1.25
N GLY A 58 -4.65 -3.79 -1.77
CA GLY A 58 -4.16 -2.62 -1.06
C GLY A 58 -4.94 -1.37 -1.43
N ALA A 59 -5.03 -0.42 -0.51
CA ALA A 59 -5.55 0.93 -0.74
C ALA A 59 -4.78 1.93 0.13
N GLY A 60 -4.14 2.91 -0.51
CA GLY A 60 -3.30 3.91 0.15
C GLY A 60 -3.86 5.32 0.06
N VAL A 61 -3.56 6.15 1.06
CA VAL A 61 -3.91 7.58 1.07
C VAL A 61 -2.66 8.42 1.24
N PHE A 62 -2.26 9.13 0.19
CA PHE A 62 -1.13 10.05 0.25
C PHE A 62 -1.47 11.24 1.16
N PRO A 63 -0.59 11.62 2.11
CA PRO A 63 -0.80 12.75 3.02
C PRO A 63 -0.45 14.10 2.36
N PHE A 64 -0.80 14.30 1.09
CA PHE A 64 -0.51 15.56 0.41
C PHE A 64 -1.45 16.67 0.90
N GLU A 65 -0.93 17.89 0.93
CA GLU A 65 -1.71 19.08 1.21
C GLU A 65 -2.29 19.64 -0.08
N MET A 66 -3.57 19.99 -0.05
CA MET A 66 -4.27 20.61 -1.17
C MET A 66 -4.61 22.05 -0.80
N THR A 67 -4.19 23.00 -1.62
CA THR A 67 -4.59 24.40 -1.48
C THR A 67 -6.07 24.56 -1.87
N VAL A 68 -6.77 25.47 -1.20
CA VAL A 68 -8.17 25.81 -1.50
C VAL A 68 -8.30 27.32 -1.75
N PRO A 69 -9.19 27.78 -2.65
CA PRO A 69 -9.39 29.21 -2.88
C PRO A 69 -9.85 29.95 -1.61
N GLY A 70 -9.27 31.12 -1.38
CA GLY A 70 -9.63 32.10 -0.35
C GLY A 70 -9.35 33.51 -0.86
#